data_AF-A0A068Z2E9-F1
#
_entry.id   AF-A0A068Z2E9-F1
#
_cell.length_a   1.000
_cell.length_b   1.000
_cell.length_c   1.000
_cell.angle_alpha   90.00
_cell.angle_beta   90.00
_cell.angle_gamma   90.00
#
_symmetry.space_group_name_H-M   'P 1'
#
loop_
_entity.id
_entity.type
_entity.pdbx_description
1 polymer ?
#
loop_
_entity_poly.entity_id
_entity_poly.type
_entity_poly.pdbx_seq_one_letter_code
_entity_poly.pdbx_strand_id
1 'polypeptide(L)' 'MKYAFIEQHRRMWPVSVQCRVLQVSAAGYHAHLVRRASGAQRRHLSDEALLVHIKVVDADRKLTYL' A
#
# COMPACT_ATOMS: atom_id res chain seq x y z
N MET A 1 6.13 -8.28 14.02
CA MET A 1 5.30 -9.23 13.24
C MET A 1 3.87 -9.46 13.79
N LYS A 2 3.38 -8.75 14.81
CA LYS A 2 1.99 -8.98 15.32
C LYS A 2 0.90 -8.54 14.35
N TYR A 3 1.01 -7.35 13.76
CA TYR A 3 0.00 -6.86 12.80
C TYR A 3 0.00 -7.63 11.47
N ALA A 4 1.14 -8.17 11.04
CA ALA A 4 1.22 -9.03 9.86
C ALA A 4 0.44 -10.34 10.06
N PHE A 5 0.53 -10.94 11.25
CA PHE A 5 -0.24 -12.12 11.61
C PHE A 5 -1.75 -11.85 11.56
N ILE A 6 -2.18 -10.71 12.12
CA ILE A 6 -3.59 -10.27 12.08
C ILE A 6 -4.07 -10.13 10.63
N GLU A 7 -3.25 -9.52 9.77
CA GLU A 7 -3.60 -9.33 8.37
C GLU A 7 -3.74 -10.64 7.59
N GLN A 8 -2.91 -11.63 7.90
CA GLN A 8 -2.96 -12.94 7.26
C GLN A 8 -4.20 -13.75 7.69
N HIS A 9 -4.66 -13.58 8.94
CA HIS A 9 -5.74 -14.38 9.52
C HIS A 9 -7.07 -13.63 9.64
N ARG A 10 -7.15 -12.35 9.20
CA ARG A 10 -8.37 -11.52 9.24
C ARG A 10 -9.59 -12.11 8.54
N ARG A 11 -9.40 -13.06 7.62
CA ARG A 11 -10.49 -13.74 6.90
C ARG A 11 -11.11 -14.89 7.70
N MET A 12 -10.35 -15.47 8.63
CA MET A 12 -10.80 -16.58 9.47
C MET A 12 -11.32 -16.09 10.83
N TRP A 13 -10.69 -15.04 11.39
CA TRP A 13 -11.02 -14.56 12.74
C TRP A 13 -11.21 -13.04 12.79
N PRO A 14 -12.18 -12.53 13.57
CA PRO A 14 -12.35 -11.09 13.77
C PRO A 14 -11.08 -10.45 14.35
N VAL A 15 -10.69 -9.30 13.80
CA VAL A 15 -9.51 -8.53 14.24
C VAL A 15 -9.53 -8.26 15.74
N SER A 16 -10.68 -7.96 16.33
CA SER A 16 -10.85 -7.68 17.76
C SER A 16 -10.41 -8.84 18.65
N VAL A 17 -10.68 -10.08 18.23
CA VAL A 17 -10.28 -11.30 18.97
C VAL A 17 -8.77 -11.46 18.89
N GLN A 18 -8.21 -11.31 17.70
CA GLN A 18 -6.77 -11.42 17.49
C GLN A 18 -5.99 -10.32 18.23
N CYS A 19 -6.52 -9.09 18.28
CA CYS A 19 -5.96 -8.00 19.07
C CYS A 19 -5.92 -8.33 20.56
N ARG A 20 -6.98 -8.94 21.10
CA ARG A 20 -7.03 -9.39 22.50
C ARG A 20 -6.03 -10.50 22.79
N VAL A 21 -5.93 -11.50 21.91
CA VAL A 21 -5.00 -12.63 22.06
C VAL A 21 -3.54 -12.20 21.96
N LEU A 22 -3.21 -11.32 21.00
CA LEU A 22 -1.84 -10.83 20.78
C LEU A 22 -1.46 -9.69 21.73
N GLN A 23 -2.38 -9.27 22.60
CA GLN A 23 -2.29 -8.11 23.48
C GLN A 23 -1.79 -6.86 22.74
N VAL A 24 -2.48 -6.53 21.65
CA VAL A 24 -2.24 -5.30 20.88
C VAL A 24 -3.49 -4.43 20.88
N SER A 25 -3.28 -3.11 20.84
CA SER A 25 -4.39 -2.16 20.73
C SER A 25 -5.04 -2.23 19.34
N ALA A 26 -6.36 -2.39 19.31
CA ALA A 26 -7.14 -2.31 18.07
C ALA A 26 -6.98 -0.94 17.40
N ALA A 27 -6.98 0.14 18.18
CA ALA A 27 -6.74 1.49 17.67
C ALA A 27 -5.34 1.62 17.04
N GLY A 28 -4.33 1.00 17.66
CA GLY A 28 -2.97 0.93 17.11
C GLY A 28 -2.89 0.17 15.78
N TYR A 29 -3.62 -0.94 15.67
CA TYR A 29 -3.72 -1.72 14.43
C TYR A 29 -4.41 -0.91 13.31
N HIS A 30 -5.54 -0.27 13.59
CA HIS A 30 -6.23 0.57 12.60
C HIS A 30 -5.37 1.76 12.15
N ALA A 31 -4.68 2.44 13.08
CA ALA A 31 -3.77 3.52 12.73
C ALA A 31 -2.57 3.04 11.88
N HIS A 32 -2.08 1.81 12.10
CA HIS A 32 -1.04 1.21 11.28
C HIS A 32 -1.56 0.88 9.87
N LEU A 33 -2.78 0.35 9.76
CA LEU A 33 -3.42 0.08 8.47
C LEU A 33 -3.60 1.35 7.63
N VAL A 34 -4.11 2.42 8.22
CA VAL A 34 -4.29 3.71 7.51
C VAL A 34 -2.97 4.26 7.00
N ARG A 35 -1.90 4.18 7.82
CA ARG A 35 -0.55 4.59 7.40
C ARG A 35 0.01 3.74 6.25
N ARG A 36 -0.24 2.43 6.24
CA ARG A 36 0.16 1.56 5.12
C ARG A 36 -0.63 1.88 3.86
N ALA A 37 -1.94 2.10 3.97
CA ALA A 37 -2.80 2.42 2.84
C ALA A 37 -2.41 3.77 2.22
N SER A 38 -2.18 4.80 3.03
CA SER A 38 -1.75 6.11 2.54
C SER A 38 -0.36 6.07 1.88
N GLY A 39 0.58 5.33 2.45
CA GLY A 39 1.91 5.13 1.86
C GLY A 39 1.88 4.29 0.57
N ALA A 40 0.99 3.32 0.45
CA ALA A 40 0.76 2.59 -0.79
C ALA A 40 0.15 3.51 -1.86
N GLN A 41 -0.91 4.24 -1.52
CA GLN A 41 -1.57 5.17 -2.43
C GLN A 41 -0.61 6.22 -2.98
N ARG A 42 0.22 6.82 -2.11
CA ARG A 42 1.20 7.83 -2.55
C ARG A 42 2.23 7.26 -3.52
N ARG A 43 2.69 6.03 -3.28
CA ARG A 43 3.62 5.34 -4.19
C ARG A 43 2.98 5.04 -5.54
N HIS A 44 1.74 4.55 -5.56
CA HIS A 44 1.01 4.32 -6.81
C HIS A 44 0.85 5.59 -7.64
N LEU A 45 0.52 6.72 -7.02
CA LEU A 45 0.44 8.01 -7.72
C LEU A 45 1.78 8.45 -8.29
N SER A 46 2.89 8.22 -7.56
CA SER A 46 4.23 8.51 -8.05
C SER A 46 4.66 7.62 -9.22
N ASP A 47 4.35 6.32 -9.17
CA ASP A 47 4.65 5.37 -10.24
C ASP A 47 3.88 5.74 -11.53
N GLU A 48 2.60 6.07 -11.43
CA GLU A 48 1.81 6.51 -12.58
C GLU A 48 2.37 7.81 -13.18
N ALA A 49 2.76 8.77 -12.34
CA ALA A 49 3.39 10.00 -12.81
C ALA A 49 4.73 9.74 -13.53
N LEU A 50 5.54 8.82 -13.02
CA LEU A 50 6.78 8.39 -13.66
C LEU A 50 6.52 7.72 -15.01
N LEU A 51 5.51 6.84 -15.11
CA LEU A 51 5.14 6.19 -16.36
C LEU A 51 4.66 7.20 -17.41
N VAL A 52 3.88 8.21 -17.01
CA VAL A 52 3.49 9.30 -17.91
C VAL A 52 4.72 10.04 -18.42
N HIS A 53 5.68 10.36 -17.55
CA HIS A 53 6.88 11.08 -17.93
C HIS A 53 7.76 10.28 -18.91
N ILE A 54 7.91 8.98 -18.66
CA ILE A 54 8.64 8.06 -19.56
C ILE A 54 7.99 7.99 -20.93
N LYS A 55 6.65 7.89 -21.00
CA LYS A 55 5.90 7.84 -22.26
C LYS A 55 6.06 9.12 -23.09
N VAL A 56 6.09 10.28 -22.44
CA VAL A 56 6.32 11.57 -23.11
C VAL A 56 7.71 11.60 -23.76
N VAL A 57 8.74 11.17 -23.04
CA VAL A 57 10.12 11.11 -23.57
C VAL A 57 10.26 10.07 -24.68
N ASP A 58 9.57 8.94 -24.59
CA ASP A 58 9.55 7.91 -25.65
C ASP A 58 8.85 8.41 -26.92
N ALA A 59 7.75 9.15 -26.78
CA ALA A 59 7.03 9.75 -27.91
C ALA A 59 7.86 10.82 -28.62
N ASP A 60 8.56 11.66 -27.85
CA ASP A 60 9.46 12.69 -28.39
C ASP A 60 10.62 12.08 -29.20
N ARG A 61 11.25 11.01 -28.68
CA ARG A 61 12.31 10.28 -29.39
C ARG A 61 11.83 9.61 -30.67
N LYS A 62 10.60 9.08 -30.71
CA LYS A 62 10.06 8.42 -31.91
C LYS A 62 9.86 9.37 -33.10
N LEU A 63 9.70 10.68 -32.85
CA LEU A 63 9.60 11.69 -33.91
C LEU A 63 10.96 12.06 -34.53
N THR A 64 12.08 11.69 -33.91
CA THR A 64 13.43 12.02 -34.40
C THR A 64 13.98 10.98 -35.40
N TYR A 65 13.32 9.82 -35.53
CA TYR A 65 13.70 8.75 -36.47
C TYR A 65 12.80 8.70 -37.73
N LEU A 66 11.99 9.73 -37.96
CA LEU A 66 11.23 9.99 -39.19
C LEU A 66 11.79 11.23 -39.89
#